data_AF-A0A0Q9EQ97-F1
#
_entry.id   AF-A0A0Q9EQ97-F1
#
_cell.length_a   1.000
_cell.length_b   1.000
_cell.length_c   1.000
_cell.angle_alpha   90.00
_cell.angle_beta   90.00
_cell.angle_gamma   90.00
#
_symmetry.space_group_name_H-M   'P 1'
#
loop_
_entity.id
_entity.type
_entity.pdbx_description
1 polymer ?
#
loop_
_entity_poly.entity_id
_entity_poly.type
_entity_poly.pdbx_seq_one_letter_code
_entity_poly.pdbx_strand_id
1 'polypeptide(L)'
;MRLSFLSAAVLGAASLSAALAGCAGTDAGKTAAPAQPATAATETAAPAGRPAAKIAADQVGKVSPVPAFKGFGEHWSVDIQASGDDFDHTVALTWGSGSYNATGHARYQKPTAGAPNSPIVLSGDLATAQGAKPMTIEISRQDCTDDGDRPHQHSVRVRVEGMDPMRGCGDLAVY
;
A
#
# COMPACT_ATOMS: atom_id res chain seq x y z
N MET A 1 -12.44 -21.10 -50.94
CA MET A 1 -12.64 -19.86 -51.71
C MET A 1 -12.20 -18.70 -50.83
N ARG A 2 -11.19 -17.96 -51.29
CA ARG A 2 -10.59 -16.81 -50.61
C ARG A 2 -11.47 -15.57 -50.82
N LEU A 3 -11.58 -14.71 -49.81
CA LEU A 3 -11.57 -13.26 -50.01
C LEU A 3 -11.07 -12.57 -48.73
N SER A 4 -9.82 -12.11 -48.84
CA SER A 4 -9.14 -11.19 -47.94
C SER A 4 -9.60 -9.76 -48.22
N PHE A 5 -9.76 -8.94 -47.18
CA PHE A 5 -9.59 -7.49 -47.31
C PHE A 5 -8.76 -6.97 -46.13
N LEU A 6 -7.52 -6.58 -46.46
CA LEU A 6 -6.67 -5.71 -45.67
C LEU A 6 -7.20 -4.28 -45.82
N SER A 7 -7.20 -3.50 -44.73
CA SER A 7 -7.09 -2.04 -44.80
C SER A 7 -5.94 -1.60 -43.91
N ALA A 8 -4.99 -0.92 -44.55
CA ALA A 8 -3.75 -0.44 -43.97
C ALA A 8 -3.89 0.98 -43.39
N ALA A 9 -3.06 1.20 -42.38
CA ALA A 9 -2.46 2.43 -41.83
C ALA A 9 -2.77 3.80 -42.45
N VAL A 10 -2.93 4.81 -41.58
CA VAL A 10 -2.34 6.15 -41.77
C VAL A 10 -1.79 6.69 -40.44
N LEU A 11 -0.52 7.12 -40.49
CA LEU A 11 0.25 7.82 -39.47
C LEU A 11 -0.31 9.22 -39.16
N GLY A 12 -0.28 9.64 -37.90
CA GLY A 12 -0.51 11.02 -37.47
C GLY A 12 0.63 11.49 -36.55
N ALA A 13 1.37 12.50 -37.01
CA ALA A 13 2.66 12.93 -36.50
C ALA A 13 2.60 13.76 -35.20
N ALA A 14 3.77 13.82 -34.57
CA ALA A 14 4.11 14.60 -33.38
C ALA A 14 3.92 16.11 -33.55
N SER A 15 3.57 16.77 -32.43
CA SER A 15 3.65 18.23 -32.30
C SER A 15 4.35 18.57 -30.97
N LEU A 16 5.66 18.81 -31.04
CA LEU A 16 6.41 19.55 -30.04
C LEU A 16 6.09 21.04 -30.22
N SER A 17 5.72 21.73 -29.15
CA SER A 17 5.68 23.19 -29.12
C SER A 17 6.61 23.68 -28.02
N ALA A 18 7.72 24.31 -28.42
CA ALA A 18 8.61 25.09 -27.58
C ALA A 18 8.73 26.51 -28.18
N ALA A 19 8.55 27.54 -27.35
CA ALA A 19 9.02 28.92 -27.52
C ALA A 19 8.78 29.64 -26.18
N LEU A 20 9.77 30.05 -25.37
CA LEU A 20 10.80 31.10 -25.48
C LEU A 20 10.31 32.55 -25.35
N ALA A 21 11.14 33.32 -24.62
CA ALA A 21 11.17 34.77 -24.36
C ALA A 21 10.23 35.29 -23.26
N GLY A 22 10.65 36.05 -22.25
CA GLY A 22 11.92 36.73 -21.97
C GLY A 22 11.61 38.08 -21.30
N CYS A 23 12.36 38.47 -20.26
CA CYS A 23 12.89 39.83 -20.09
C CYS A 23 13.69 39.96 -18.80
N ALA A 24 14.85 40.59 -18.97
CA ALA A 24 15.87 40.83 -17.97
C ALA A 24 15.57 42.06 -17.12
N GLY A 25 16.20 42.10 -15.94
CA GLY A 25 16.41 43.30 -15.14
C GLY A 25 17.60 43.06 -14.21
N THR A 26 18.76 43.65 -14.57
CA THR A 26 19.93 43.86 -13.71
C THR A 26 19.56 44.87 -12.60
N ASP A 27 20.22 45.02 -11.45
CA ASP A 27 21.65 45.16 -11.21
C ASP A 27 21.98 45.17 -9.70
N ALA A 28 23.27 45.01 -9.44
CA ALA A 28 24.10 45.15 -8.24
C ALA A 28 23.51 45.68 -6.91
N GLY A 29 23.74 44.90 -5.85
CA GLY A 29 23.65 45.33 -4.45
C GLY A 29 24.59 44.52 -3.54
N LYS A 30 25.88 44.88 -3.56
CA LYS A 30 26.96 44.38 -2.71
C LYS A 30 26.57 44.29 -1.23
N THR A 31 26.61 43.10 -0.63
CA THR A 31 27.03 42.93 0.77
C THR A 31 27.72 41.58 0.92
N ALA A 32 29.00 41.63 1.27
CA ALA A 32 29.80 40.47 1.63
C ALA A 32 29.27 39.86 2.94
N ALA A 33 29.36 38.54 3.00
CA ALA A 33 28.91 37.67 4.07
C ALA A 33 29.48 38.01 5.46
N PRO A 34 28.71 37.72 6.53
CA PRO A 34 29.24 37.01 7.67
C PRO A 34 29.01 35.50 7.49
N ALA A 35 30.09 34.72 7.57
CA ALA A 35 30.04 33.27 7.62
C ALA A 35 29.20 32.82 8.82
N GLN A 36 28.00 32.29 8.56
CA GLN A 36 27.25 31.52 9.55
C GLN A 36 27.93 30.15 9.71
N PRO A 37 28.17 29.69 10.95
CA PRO A 37 28.65 28.34 11.17
C PRO A 37 27.63 27.36 10.62
N ALA A 38 28.10 26.43 9.78
CA ALA A 38 27.36 25.25 9.38
C ALA A 38 27.05 24.45 10.65
N THR A 39 25.89 24.71 11.26
CA THR A 39 25.24 23.73 12.10
C THR A 39 24.82 22.63 11.17
N ALA A 40 25.66 21.58 11.12
CA ALA A 40 25.29 20.28 10.64
C ALA A 40 23.84 20.01 11.05
N ALA A 41 23.01 19.66 10.06
CA ALA A 41 21.73 19.07 10.35
C ALA A 41 22.01 17.91 11.31
N THR A 42 21.67 18.11 12.58
CA THR A 42 21.52 17.00 13.50
C THR A 42 20.34 16.23 12.95
N GLU A 43 20.64 15.29 12.06
CA GLU A 43 19.85 14.12 11.82
C GLU A 43 19.63 13.52 13.22
N THR A 44 18.55 13.97 13.87
CA THR A 44 18.02 13.28 15.02
C THR A 44 17.65 11.93 14.47
N ALA A 45 18.59 11.00 14.60
CA ALA A 45 18.41 9.59 14.36
C ALA A 45 17.06 9.23 14.97
N ALA A 46 16.10 8.87 14.10
CA ALA A 46 14.90 8.19 14.54
C ALA A 46 15.37 7.07 15.48
N PRO A 47 14.83 6.96 16.72
CA PRO A 47 15.35 6.00 17.67
C PRO A 47 15.21 4.60 17.07
N ALA A 48 16.35 4.05 16.67
CA ALA A 48 16.48 2.69 16.23
C ALA A 48 16.08 1.78 17.39
N GLY A 49 15.13 0.89 17.13
CA GLY A 49 14.87 -0.25 17.99
C GLY A 49 13.90 0.00 19.13
N ARG A 50 12.65 0.37 18.83
CA ARG A 50 11.56 -0.12 19.69
C ARG A 50 11.29 -1.57 19.27
N PRO A 51 11.64 -2.59 20.09
CA PRO A 51 11.27 -3.96 19.78
C PRO A 51 9.75 -4.03 19.68
N ALA A 52 9.24 -4.82 18.72
CA ALA A 52 7.81 -5.10 18.55
C ALA A 52 7.18 -5.29 19.93
N ALA A 53 6.37 -4.33 20.37
CA ALA A 53 5.79 -4.36 21.69
C ALA A 53 4.92 -5.62 21.75
N LYS A 54 5.36 -6.61 22.52
CA LYS A 54 4.50 -7.74 22.87
C LYS A 54 3.24 -7.11 23.47
N ILE A 55 2.10 -7.36 22.85
CA ILE A 55 0.80 -6.91 23.38
C ILE A 55 0.73 -7.37 24.83
N ALA A 56 0.75 -6.40 25.75
CA ALA A 56 0.69 -6.70 27.17
C ALA A 56 -0.63 -7.43 27.47
N ALA A 57 -0.65 -8.28 28.49
CA ALA A 57 -1.81 -9.15 28.76
C ALA A 57 -3.13 -8.36 28.94
N ASP A 58 -3.03 -7.10 29.37
CA ASP A 58 -4.15 -6.16 29.52
C ASP A 58 -4.63 -5.54 28.20
N GLN A 59 -3.87 -5.69 27.11
CA GLN A 59 -4.21 -5.23 25.76
C GLN A 59 -4.71 -6.36 24.83
N VAL A 60 -4.55 -7.62 25.24
CA VAL A 60 -5.10 -8.77 24.53
C VAL A 60 -6.63 -8.63 24.46
N GLY A 61 -7.17 -8.56 23.25
CA GLY A 61 -8.60 -8.37 23.02
C GLY A 61 -9.09 -6.92 23.15
N LYS A 62 -8.19 -5.94 23.29
CA LYS A 62 -8.49 -4.49 23.23
C LYS A 62 -7.94 -3.79 21.99
N VAL A 63 -6.92 -4.34 21.34
CA VAL A 63 -6.33 -3.80 20.11
C VAL A 63 -6.23 -4.88 19.02
N SER A 64 -6.23 -4.46 17.75
CA SER A 64 -6.04 -5.38 16.63
C SER A 64 -4.62 -5.98 16.67
N PRO A 65 -4.46 -7.29 16.38
CA PRO A 65 -3.13 -7.89 16.21
C PRO A 65 -2.43 -7.42 14.92
N VAL A 66 -3.10 -6.64 14.07
CA VAL A 66 -2.54 -6.05 12.85
C VAL A 66 -2.32 -4.55 13.08
N PRO A 67 -1.11 -4.12 13.49
CA PRO A 67 -0.77 -2.70 13.54
C PRO A 67 -0.61 -2.14 12.12
N ALA A 68 0.13 -2.86 11.29
CA ALA A 68 0.24 -2.64 9.86
C ALA A 68 0.55 -3.97 9.15
N PHE A 69 0.13 -4.10 7.90
CA PHE A 69 0.38 -5.27 7.07
C PHE A 69 0.55 -4.87 5.62
N LYS A 70 1.54 -5.46 4.95
CA LYS A 70 1.72 -5.35 3.50
C LYS A 70 1.67 -6.73 2.87
N GLY A 71 0.77 -6.91 1.92
CA GLY A 71 0.63 -8.14 1.15
C GLY A 71 0.71 -7.89 -0.35
N PHE A 72 1.10 -8.91 -1.09
CA PHE A 72 1.30 -8.85 -2.53
C PHE A 72 1.10 -10.24 -3.13
N GLY A 73 0.70 -10.25 -4.39
CA GLY A 73 0.70 -11.43 -5.24
C GLY A 73 0.76 -11.00 -6.70
N GLU A 74 0.48 -11.93 -7.60
CA GLU A 74 0.56 -11.68 -9.03
C GLU A 74 -0.36 -10.51 -9.44
N HIS A 75 0.24 -9.40 -9.87
CA HIS A 75 -0.45 -8.18 -10.34
C HIS A 75 -1.27 -7.40 -9.31
N TRP A 76 -1.11 -7.65 -8.00
CA TRP A 76 -1.84 -6.92 -6.96
C TRP A 76 -1.03 -6.73 -5.67
N SER A 77 -1.40 -5.72 -4.89
CA SER A 77 -0.85 -5.46 -3.55
C SER A 77 -1.88 -4.84 -2.62
N VAL A 78 -1.78 -5.12 -1.33
CA VAL A 78 -2.62 -4.53 -0.27
C VAL A 78 -1.74 -3.92 0.83
N ASP A 79 -2.06 -2.71 1.26
CA ASP A 79 -1.52 -2.06 2.46
C ASP A 79 -2.65 -1.89 3.47
N ILE A 80 -2.42 -2.28 4.71
CA ILE A 80 -3.39 -2.25 5.79
C ILE A 80 -2.75 -1.54 6.97
N GLN A 81 -3.41 -0.54 7.53
CA GLN A 81 -2.91 0.23 8.66
C GLN A 81 -4.01 0.39 9.70
N ALA A 82 -3.70 0.12 10.97
CA ALA A 82 -4.63 0.40 12.06
C ALA A 82 -4.93 1.91 12.14
N SER A 83 -6.20 2.27 12.22
CA SER A 83 -6.67 3.67 12.23
C SER A 83 -6.79 4.27 13.63
N GLY A 84 -6.27 3.61 14.68
CA GLY A 84 -6.38 4.03 16.08
C GLY A 84 -6.66 2.85 17.02
N ASP A 85 -7.27 3.13 18.19
CA ASP A 85 -7.46 2.17 19.29
C ASP A 85 -8.69 1.24 19.13
N ASP A 86 -9.40 1.25 18.00
CA ASP A 86 -10.76 0.67 17.88
C ASP A 86 -10.92 -0.54 16.94
N PHE A 87 -9.84 -1.29 16.66
CA PHE A 87 -9.83 -2.44 15.73
C PHE A 87 -10.13 -2.11 14.26
N ASP A 88 -10.26 -0.84 13.92
CA ASP A 88 -10.50 -0.38 12.57
C ASP A 88 -9.19 -0.14 11.82
N HIS A 89 -9.22 -0.36 10.52
CA HIS A 89 -8.08 -0.28 9.61
C HIS A 89 -8.44 0.51 8.37
N THR A 90 -7.48 1.27 7.87
CA THR A 90 -7.46 1.76 6.50
C THR A 90 -6.85 0.70 5.61
N VAL A 91 -7.46 0.45 4.47
CA VAL A 91 -6.97 -0.50 3.47
C VAL A 91 -6.75 0.25 2.16
N ALA A 92 -5.60 0.03 1.53
CA ALA A 92 -5.33 0.43 0.16
C ALA A 92 -5.06 -0.83 -0.67
N LEU A 93 -5.87 -1.05 -1.71
CA LEU A 93 -5.70 -2.17 -2.64
C LEU A 93 -5.32 -1.61 -4.02
N THR A 94 -4.30 -2.20 -4.64
CA THR A 94 -3.89 -1.94 -6.02
C THR A 94 -3.91 -3.25 -6.78
N TRP A 95 -4.46 -3.27 -8.01
CA TRP A 95 -4.54 -4.48 -8.84
C TRP A 95 -4.42 -4.17 -10.33
N GLY A 96 -4.36 -5.22 -11.16
CA GLY A 96 -4.18 -5.09 -12.61
C GLY A 96 -2.83 -4.46 -12.97
N SER A 97 -1.77 -4.84 -12.27
CA SER A 97 -0.42 -4.30 -12.43
C SER A 97 -0.33 -2.79 -12.20
N GLY A 98 -1.14 -2.27 -11.27
CA GLY A 98 -1.17 -0.84 -10.95
C GLY A 98 -2.18 -0.03 -11.75
N SER A 99 -2.93 -0.66 -12.67
CA SER A 99 -3.94 0.04 -13.48
C SER A 99 -5.16 0.46 -12.66
N TYR A 100 -5.38 -0.17 -11.51
CA TYR A 100 -6.51 0.10 -10.64
C TYR A 100 -6.06 0.21 -9.19
N ASN A 101 -6.66 1.15 -8.47
CA ASN A 101 -6.50 1.31 -7.04
C ASN A 101 -7.83 1.67 -6.37
N ALA A 102 -7.95 1.31 -5.11
CA ALA A 102 -9.09 1.67 -4.27
C ALA A 102 -8.66 1.72 -2.81
N THR A 103 -9.35 2.54 -2.04
CA THR A 103 -9.17 2.63 -0.59
C THR A 103 -10.45 2.23 0.13
N GLY A 104 -10.32 1.74 1.34
CA GLY A 104 -11.46 1.25 2.11
C GLY A 104 -11.17 1.24 3.60
N HIS A 105 -12.16 0.76 4.34
CA HIS A 105 -12.06 0.53 5.76
C HIS A 105 -12.44 -0.91 6.06
N ALA A 106 -11.71 -1.53 6.98
CA ALA A 106 -12.02 -2.86 7.46
C ALA A 106 -11.82 -2.92 8.97
N ARG A 107 -12.59 -3.77 9.63
CA ARG A 107 -12.52 -3.99 11.07
C ARG A 107 -12.06 -5.41 11.36
N TYR A 108 -11.16 -5.56 12.33
CA TYR A 108 -10.75 -6.87 12.81
C TYR A 108 -11.90 -7.63 13.48
N GLN A 109 -12.15 -8.82 12.96
CA GLN A 109 -13.12 -9.77 13.47
C GLN A 109 -12.43 -10.68 14.49
N LYS A 110 -12.78 -10.51 15.76
CA LYS A 110 -12.23 -11.34 16.83
C LYS A 110 -12.63 -12.81 16.60
N PRO A 111 -11.69 -13.75 16.66
CA PRO A 111 -12.00 -15.17 16.58
C PRO A 111 -13.04 -15.56 17.64
N THR A 112 -14.00 -16.40 17.25
CA THR A 112 -14.88 -17.08 18.20
C THR A 112 -14.02 -17.91 19.16
N ALA A 113 -14.37 -17.89 20.46
CA ALA A 113 -13.59 -18.60 21.48
C ALA A 113 -13.42 -20.09 21.12
N GLY A 114 -12.18 -20.59 21.22
CA GLY A 114 -11.86 -22.02 21.05
C GLY A 114 -11.11 -22.42 19.77
N ALA A 115 -10.74 -21.48 18.89
CA ALA A 115 -9.96 -21.76 17.68
C ALA A 115 -8.51 -21.23 17.79
N PRO A 116 -7.55 -21.98 18.38
CA PRO A 116 -6.15 -21.61 18.33
C PRO A 116 -5.67 -21.62 16.86
N ASN A 117 -4.84 -20.64 16.49
CA ASN A 117 -4.28 -20.47 15.14
C ASN A 117 -5.29 -20.15 14.03
N SER A 118 -6.48 -19.63 14.34
CA SER A 118 -7.38 -19.09 13.32
C SER A 118 -6.72 -17.94 12.54
N PRO A 119 -7.02 -17.79 11.24
CA PRO A 119 -6.56 -16.63 10.49
C PRO A 119 -7.07 -15.34 11.14
N ILE A 120 -6.28 -14.29 11.02
CA ILE A 120 -6.72 -12.93 11.31
C ILE A 120 -7.68 -12.54 10.18
N VAL A 121 -8.88 -12.10 10.54
CA VAL A 121 -9.89 -11.70 9.55
C VAL A 121 -10.21 -10.22 9.74
N LEU A 122 -10.15 -9.47 8.64
CA LEU A 122 -10.60 -8.09 8.54
C LEU A 122 -11.77 -8.04 7.56
N SER A 123 -12.86 -7.36 7.92
CA SER A 123 -14.04 -7.22 7.06
C SER A 123 -14.54 -5.78 7.04
N GLY A 124 -14.98 -5.32 5.88
CA GLY A 124 -15.52 -3.99 5.69
C GLY A 124 -15.78 -3.72 4.21
N ASP A 125 -15.49 -2.51 3.76
CA ASP A 125 -15.83 -2.05 2.41
C ASP A 125 -14.64 -1.39 1.71
N LEU A 126 -14.54 -1.61 0.41
CA LEU A 126 -13.57 -1.00 -0.50
C LEU A 126 -14.29 -0.07 -1.47
N ALA A 127 -13.88 1.19 -1.55
CA ALA A 127 -14.47 2.18 -2.46
C ALA A 127 -13.92 2.00 -3.89
N THR A 128 -14.63 1.23 -4.71
CA THR A 128 -14.27 0.99 -6.12
C THR A 128 -14.93 2.02 -7.04
N ALA A 129 -14.52 2.05 -8.31
CA ALA A 129 -15.15 2.89 -9.34
C ALA A 129 -16.64 2.58 -9.56
N GLN A 130 -17.09 1.36 -9.19
CA GLN A 130 -18.48 0.91 -9.28
C GLN A 130 -19.25 1.09 -7.97
N GLY A 131 -18.69 1.83 -7.01
CA GLY A 131 -19.24 2.05 -5.67
C GLY A 131 -18.50 1.24 -4.59
N ALA A 132 -18.95 1.40 -3.35
CA ALA A 132 -18.43 0.62 -2.23
C ALA A 132 -18.76 -0.88 -2.42
N LYS A 133 -17.75 -1.73 -2.24
CA LYS A 133 -17.85 -3.18 -2.36
C LYS A 133 -17.43 -3.85 -1.06
N PRO A 134 -18.22 -4.80 -0.54
CA PRO A 134 -17.81 -5.62 0.60
C PRO A 134 -16.47 -6.30 0.34
N MET A 135 -15.61 -6.28 1.34
CA MET A 135 -14.26 -6.83 1.30
C MET A 135 -13.97 -7.64 2.56
N THR A 136 -13.30 -8.78 2.38
CA THR A 136 -12.75 -9.60 3.46
C THR A 136 -11.28 -9.90 3.17
N ILE A 137 -10.44 -9.71 4.18
CA ILE A 137 -9.01 -10.01 4.14
C ILE A 137 -8.73 -11.06 5.22
N GLU A 138 -8.19 -12.20 4.79
CA GLU A 138 -7.72 -13.27 5.67
C GLU A 138 -6.19 -13.29 5.66
N ILE A 139 -5.57 -13.15 6.84
CA ILE A 139 -4.12 -13.24 7.03
C ILE A 139 -3.84 -14.46 7.91
N SER A 140 -3.11 -15.43 7.38
CA SER A 140 -2.75 -16.66 8.07
C SER A 140 -1.27 -16.63 8.43
N ARG A 141 -0.92 -17.03 9.65
CA ARG A 141 0.48 -17.34 10.03
C ARG A 141 0.88 -18.66 9.39
N GLN A 142 1.26 -18.58 8.13
CA GLN A 142 1.68 -19.71 7.32
C GLN A 142 2.78 -19.21 6.40
N ASP A 143 3.91 -19.90 6.40
CA ASP A 143 5.04 -19.59 5.54
C ASP A 143 4.61 -19.54 4.08
N CYS A 144 5.09 -18.52 3.38
CA CYS A 144 4.73 -18.21 2.02
C CYS A 144 5.98 -17.73 1.27
N THR A 145 6.16 -18.19 0.04
CA THR A 145 7.25 -17.72 -0.83
C THR A 145 6.64 -16.97 -2.00
N ASP A 146 7.14 -15.77 -2.26
CA ASP A 146 6.67 -14.94 -3.36
C ASP A 146 7.32 -15.31 -4.70
N ASP A 147 6.87 -14.67 -5.79
CA ASP A 147 7.37 -14.93 -7.14
C ASP A 147 8.85 -14.55 -7.34
N GLY A 148 9.44 -13.82 -6.37
CA GLY A 148 10.86 -13.47 -6.33
C GLY A 148 11.68 -14.40 -5.43
N ASP A 149 11.14 -15.57 -5.07
CA ASP A 149 11.73 -16.55 -4.15
C ASP A 149 12.01 -16.00 -2.74
N ARG A 150 11.33 -14.92 -2.34
CA ARG A 150 11.50 -14.33 -1.01
C ARG A 150 10.54 -14.99 -0.01
N PRO A 151 11.03 -15.40 1.17
CA PRO A 151 10.18 -15.98 2.20
C PRO A 151 9.44 -14.90 3.00
N HIS A 152 8.20 -15.19 3.34
CA HIS A 152 7.29 -14.38 4.15
C HIS A 152 6.64 -15.23 5.23
N GLN A 153 6.35 -14.63 6.38
CA GLN A 153 5.77 -15.35 7.53
C GLN A 153 4.25 -15.50 7.45
N HIS A 154 3.62 -14.83 6.49
CA HIS A 154 2.18 -14.85 6.33
C HIS A 154 1.76 -15.09 4.88
N SER A 155 0.65 -15.81 4.73
CA SER A 155 -0.14 -15.82 3.51
C SER A 155 -1.37 -14.93 3.70
N VAL A 156 -1.83 -14.33 2.61
CA VAL A 156 -2.98 -13.44 2.59
C VAL A 156 -3.95 -13.84 1.48
N ARG A 157 -5.24 -13.70 1.79
CA ARG A 157 -6.31 -13.79 0.80
C ARG A 157 -7.21 -12.58 0.91
N VAL A 158 -7.32 -11.82 -0.18
CA VAL A 158 -8.23 -10.68 -0.30
C VAL A 158 -9.41 -11.10 -1.17
N ARG A 159 -10.62 -10.89 -0.68
CA ARG A 159 -11.86 -11.05 -1.45
C ARG A 159 -12.59 -9.71 -1.47
N VAL A 160 -12.96 -9.25 -2.66
CA VAL A 160 -13.81 -8.09 -2.87
C VAL A 160 -15.01 -8.56 -3.68
N GLU A 161 -16.21 -8.13 -3.31
CA GLU A 161 -17.43 -8.53 -4.03
C GLU A 161 -17.32 -8.19 -5.53
N GLY A 162 -17.56 -9.19 -6.39
CA GLY A 162 -17.50 -9.04 -7.85
C GLY A 162 -16.09 -9.14 -8.44
N MET A 163 -15.08 -9.49 -7.65
CA MET A 163 -13.71 -9.75 -8.11
C MET A 163 -13.27 -11.18 -7.79
N ASP A 164 -12.32 -11.69 -8.56
CA ASP A 164 -11.69 -12.98 -8.25
C ASP A 164 -10.87 -12.88 -6.95
N PRO A 165 -10.85 -13.94 -6.11
CA PRO A 165 -10.05 -13.95 -4.89
C PRO A 165 -8.56 -13.80 -5.20
N MET A 166 -7.95 -12.79 -4.61
CA MET A 166 -6.52 -12.51 -4.69
C MET A 166 -5.79 -13.26 -3.58
N ARG A 167 -4.72 -13.98 -3.94
CA ARG A 167 -3.90 -14.79 -3.02
C ARG A 167 -2.45 -14.39 -3.15
N GLY A 168 -1.74 -14.40 -2.04
CA GLY A 168 -0.35 -13.95 -2.02
C GLY A 168 0.31 -14.09 -0.66
N CYS A 169 1.48 -13.47 -0.55
CA CYS A 169 2.30 -13.45 0.66
C CYS A 169 2.27 -12.06 1.28
N GLY A 170 2.74 -11.95 2.52
CA GLY A 170 2.91 -10.65 3.14
C GLY A 170 3.52 -10.71 4.53
N ASP A 171 3.79 -9.53 5.06
CA ASP A 171 4.39 -9.37 6.38
C ASP A 171 3.63 -8.33 7.20
N LEU A 172 3.57 -8.59 8.51
CA LEU A 172 3.19 -7.57 9.47
C LEU A 172 4.33 -6.54 9.52
N ALA A 173 4.03 -5.30 9.16
CA ALA A 173 5.01 -4.23 9.26
C ALA A 173 5.11 -3.78 10.72
N VAL A 174 6.34 -3.73 11.22
CA VAL A 174 6.66 -3.15 12.54
C VAL A 174 7.34 -1.81 12.25
N TYR A 175 6.69 -0.71 12.60
CA TYR A 175 7.27 0.63 12.51
C TYR A 175 7.77 1.09 13.89
#